data_AF-A0A8T1SUF8-F1
#
_entry.id   AF-A0A8T1SUF8-F1
#
_cell.length_a   1.000
_cell.length_b   1.000
_cell.length_c   1.000
_cell.angle_alpha   90.00
_cell.angle_beta   90.00
_cell.angle_gamma   90.00
#
_symmetry.space_group_name_H-M   'P 1'
#
loop_
_entity.id
_entity.type
_entity.pdbx_description
1 polymer ?
#
loop_
_entity_poly.entity_id
_entity_poly.type
_entity_poly.pdbx_seq_one_letter_code
_entity_poly.pdbx_strand_id
1 'polypeptide(L)'
;PSLTGLDNKGFQENGKSRVPLPGGKDLHAYPWDKSSLKSITLDLQQFEKLDAYASKVSVKNSIEELVKALLRGARTDVEKVRAIWMWICHHIEYDVVGFHNKHQRSCEPKDVLRTGKSVCSGYARLFQQMCSVAGIQCMELSGHSKGYSYRPG
;
A
#
# COMPACT_ATOMS: atom_id res chain seq x y z
N PRO A 1 24.12 24.88 7.15
CA PRO A 1 24.10 24.56 5.70
C PRO A 1 22.83 23.79 5.34
N SER A 2 21.82 24.53 4.89
CA SER A 2 20.56 24.02 4.37
C SER A 2 20.79 23.35 3.01
N LEU A 3 20.45 22.07 2.90
CA LEU A 3 20.41 21.36 1.62
C LEU A 3 18.96 20.96 1.37
N THR A 4 18.19 21.91 0.84
CA THR A 4 16.97 21.63 0.10
C THR A 4 17.37 20.93 -1.20
N GLY A 5 17.24 19.60 -1.22
CA GLY A 5 17.41 18.80 -2.43
C GLY A 5 16.34 19.15 -3.45
N LEU A 6 16.76 19.89 -4.47
CA LEU A 6 16.08 20.11 -5.74
C LEU A 6 16.34 18.89 -6.65
N ASP A 7 15.37 17.99 -6.79
CA ASP A 7 15.26 17.09 -7.96
C ASP A 7 13.99 16.23 -7.97
N ASN A 8 12.80 16.85 -7.88
CA ASN A 8 11.59 16.23 -8.43
C ASN A 8 11.58 16.37 -9.97
N LYS A 9 12.52 15.73 -10.67
CA LYS A 9 12.42 15.54 -12.12
C LYS A 9 11.79 14.19 -12.41
N GLY A 10 10.46 14.18 -12.50
CA GLY A 10 9.72 12.96 -12.74
C GLY A 10 8.27 13.13 -13.18
N PHE A 11 7.93 14.17 -13.93
CA PHE A 11 6.71 14.19 -14.76
C PHE A 11 7.01 15.02 -16.01
N GLN A 12 7.07 14.36 -17.18
CA GLN A 12 7.06 15.09 -18.44
C GLN A 12 5.67 15.70 -18.60
N GLU A 13 5.62 17.03 -18.73
CA GLU A 13 4.40 17.79 -18.91
C GLU A 13 3.84 17.55 -20.31
N ASN A 14 2.75 16.78 -20.40
CA ASN A 14 1.86 16.90 -21.55
C ASN A 14 1.10 18.22 -21.40
N GLY A 15 1.27 19.12 -22.39
CA GLY A 15 0.85 20.52 -22.40
C GLY A 15 -0.66 20.78 -22.31
N LYS A 16 -1.30 20.38 -21.20
CA LYS A 16 -2.59 20.90 -20.77
C LYS A 16 -2.33 21.90 -19.65
N SER A 17 -2.81 23.12 -19.84
CA SER A 17 -2.63 24.31 -19.01
C SER A 17 -2.50 23.99 -17.51
N ARG A 18 -1.39 24.41 -16.89
CA ARG A 18 -1.19 24.30 -15.43
C ARG A 18 -2.36 24.98 -14.73
N VAL A 19 -3.07 24.24 -13.91
CA VAL A 19 -4.15 24.78 -13.08
C VAL A 19 -3.53 25.71 -12.02
N PRO A 20 -4.08 26.91 -11.78
CA PRO A 20 -3.53 27.84 -10.79
C PRO A 20 -3.51 27.22 -9.38
N LEU A 21 -2.42 27.48 -8.65
CA LEU A 21 -2.30 27.07 -7.25
C LEU A 21 -3.30 27.86 -6.37
N PRO A 22 -3.96 27.23 -5.38
CA PRO A 22 -4.94 27.91 -4.53
C PRO A 22 -4.28 28.99 -3.65
N GLY A 23 -5.01 30.09 -3.43
CA GLY A 23 -4.60 31.18 -2.56
C GLY A 23 -4.81 30.86 -1.07
N GLY A 24 -4.10 31.57 -0.19
CA GLY A 24 -4.00 31.29 1.25
C GLY A 24 -5.29 31.34 2.10
N LYS A 25 -6.47 31.48 1.50
CA LYS A 25 -7.77 31.31 2.17
C LYS A 25 -8.36 29.89 2.00
N ASP A 26 -7.73 29.05 1.18
CA ASP A 26 -8.12 27.66 0.88
C ASP A 26 -7.27 26.61 1.63
N LEU A 27 -6.67 26.97 2.77
CA LEU A 27 -5.71 26.08 3.45
C LEU A 27 -6.31 24.73 3.92
N HIS A 28 -7.64 24.56 3.90
CA HIS A 28 -8.35 23.35 4.34
C HIS A 28 -9.44 22.84 3.37
N ALA A 29 -9.28 23.11 2.09
CA ALA A 29 -10.14 22.61 1.02
C ALA A 29 -10.00 21.09 0.75
N TYR A 30 -10.54 20.24 1.64
CA TYR A 30 -10.85 18.82 1.34
C TYR A 30 -12.27 18.43 1.79
N PRO A 31 -13.33 18.91 1.11
CA PRO A 31 -14.59 18.15 1.07
C PRO A 31 -15.48 18.27 -0.19
N TRP A 32 -15.11 18.96 -1.29
CA TRP A 32 -16.01 19.17 -2.45
C TRP A 32 -15.64 18.46 -3.76
N ASP A 33 -14.57 17.67 -3.80
CA ASP A 33 -14.27 16.87 -5.00
C ASP A 33 -15.04 15.54 -4.96
N LYS A 34 -16.32 15.57 -5.35
CA LYS A 34 -17.17 14.37 -5.51
C LYS A 34 -16.70 13.45 -6.64
N SER A 35 -15.74 13.90 -7.47
CA SER A 35 -15.07 13.06 -8.47
C SER A 35 -13.84 12.33 -7.89
N SER A 36 -13.43 12.68 -6.66
CA SER A 36 -12.34 12.01 -5.97
C SER A 36 -12.82 10.66 -5.44
N LEU A 37 -12.21 9.57 -5.93
CA LEU A 37 -12.40 8.22 -5.37
C LEU A 37 -12.02 8.15 -3.86
N LYS A 38 -11.41 9.20 -3.30
CA LYS A 38 -11.18 9.36 -1.86
C LYS A 38 -12.45 9.51 -1.02
N SER A 39 -13.61 9.81 -1.64
CA SER A 39 -14.91 9.88 -0.95
C SER A 39 -15.76 8.61 -1.14
N ILE A 40 -15.16 7.47 -1.51
CA ILE A 40 -15.89 6.21 -1.64
C ILE A 40 -16.45 5.78 -0.27
N THR A 41 -17.77 5.62 -0.18
CA THR A 41 -18.42 5.09 1.02
C THR A 41 -18.17 3.59 1.08
N LEU A 42 -17.42 3.13 2.07
CA LEU A 42 -17.18 1.70 2.33
C LEU A 42 -17.97 1.29 3.57
N ASP A 43 -18.84 0.30 3.40
CA ASP A 43 -19.53 -0.35 4.52
C ASP A 43 -18.71 -1.56 4.97
N LEU A 44 -18.12 -1.48 6.16
CA LEU A 44 -17.25 -2.52 6.69
C LEU A 44 -18.00 -3.83 6.97
N GLN A 45 -19.31 -3.77 7.26
CA GLN A 45 -20.11 -4.97 7.53
C GLN A 45 -20.21 -5.88 6.31
N GLN A 46 -20.15 -5.30 5.10
CA GLN A 46 -20.17 -6.05 3.85
C GLN A 46 -18.91 -6.90 3.64
N PHE A 47 -17.79 -6.49 4.24
CA PHE A 47 -16.51 -7.20 4.10
C PHE A 47 -16.28 -8.26 5.18
N GLU A 48 -17.09 -8.36 6.25
CA GLU A 48 -16.83 -9.27 7.37
C GLU A 48 -16.60 -10.72 6.93
N LYS A 49 -17.44 -11.24 6.02
CA LYS A 49 -17.30 -12.61 5.49
C LYS A 49 -16.03 -12.78 4.67
N LEU A 50 -15.69 -11.77 3.86
CA LEU A 50 -14.50 -11.77 3.02
C LEU A 50 -13.23 -11.69 3.88
N ASP A 51 -13.23 -10.82 4.88
CA ASP A 51 -12.13 -10.61 5.80
C ASP A 51 -11.86 -11.87 6.64
N ALA A 52 -12.93 -12.49 7.18
CA ALA A 52 -12.84 -13.74 7.93
C ALA A 52 -12.40 -14.93 7.08
N TYR A 53 -12.69 -14.91 5.77
CA TYR A 53 -12.16 -15.90 4.82
C TYR A 53 -10.69 -15.64 4.54
N ALA A 54 -10.32 -14.41 4.18
CA ALA A 54 -8.96 -14.02 3.84
C ALA A 54 -7.99 -14.31 4.99
N SER A 55 -8.37 -14.04 6.25
CA SER A 55 -7.52 -14.31 7.41
C SER A 55 -7.23 -15.81 7.65
N LYS A 56 -8.00 -16.73 7.05
CA LYS A 56 -7.83 -18.19 7.21
C LYS A 56 -7.06 -18.84 6.07
N VAL A 57 -6.80 -18.14 4.96
CA VAL A 57 -6.10 -18.71 3.80
C VAL A 57 -4.62 -18.92 4.15
N SER A 58 -4.13 -20.16 4.10
CA SER A 58 -2.79 -20.52 4.57
C SER A 58 -1.78 -20.88 3.46
N VAL A 59 -1.96 -20.37 2.24
CA VAL A 59 -1.05 -20.65 1.11
C VAL A 59 0.25 -19.86 1.26
N LYS A 60 1.40 -20.56 1.34
CA LYS A 60 2.73 -19.95 1.55
C LYS A 60 3.77 -20.25 0.46
N ASN A 61 3.45 -21.10 -0.51
CA ASN A 61 4.45 -21.61 -1.47
C ASN A 61 4.49 -20.84 -2.79
N SER A 62 3.41 -20.16 -3.17
CA SER A 62 3.30 -19.38 -4.41
C SER A 62 2.37 -18.19 -4.18
N ILE A 63 2.78 -17.03 -4.68
CA ILE A 63 1.98 -15.80 -4.62
C ILE A 63 0.76 -15.95 -5.53
N GLU A 64 0.93 -16.61 -6.68
CA GLU A 64 -0.11 -16.83 -7.67
C GLU A 64 -1.26 -17.69 -7.11
N GLU A 65 -0.93 -18.83 -6.47
CA GLU A 65 -1.92 -19.69 -5.84
C GLU A 65 -2.59 -19.02 -4.62
N LEU A 66 -1.83 -18.22 -3.87
CA LEU A 66 -2.37 -17.44 -2.76
C LEU A 66 -3.40 -16.43 -3.27
N VAL A 67 -3.05 -15.61 -4.27
CA VAL A 67 -3.97 -14.63 -4.84
C VAL A 67 -5.19 -15.33 -5.41
N LYS A 68 -5.02 -16.40 -6.20
CA LYS A 68 -6.13 -17.19 -6.73
C LYS A 68 -7.06 -17.72 -5.65
N ALA A 69 -6.52 -18.13 -4.49
CA ALA A 69 -7.32 -18.55 -3.34
C ALA A 69 -8.10 -17.37 -2.75
N LEU A 70 -7.45 -16.22 -2.50
CA LEU A 70 -8.08 -15.02 -1.95
C LEU A 70 -9.19 -14.47 -2.85
N LEU A 71 -9.01 -14.54 -4.17
CA LEU A 71 -9.97 -13.97 -5.12
C LEU A 71 -11.24 -14.80 -5.33
N ARG A 72 -11.34 -16.03 -4.78
CA ARG A 72 -12.56 -16.86 -4.94
C ARG A 72 -13.81 -16.17 -4.41
N GLY A 73 -13.67 -15.36 -3.36
CA GLY A 73 -14.76 -14.60 -2.73
C GLY A 73 -14.89 -13.16 -3.20
N ALA A 74 -13.96 -12.65 -4.01
CA ALA A 74 -13.88 -11.25 -4.39
C ALA A 74 -14.31 -11.03 -5.85
N ARG A 75 -15.26 -10.14 -6.09
CA ARG A 75 -15.84 -9.85 -7.41
C ARG A 75 -15.43 -8.47 -7.91
N THR A 76 -15.40 -7.49 -7.02
CA THR A 76 -15.04 -6.10 -7.32
C THR A 76 -13.57 -5.83 -7.02
N ASP A 77 -13.00 -4.81 -7.65
CA ASP A 77 -11.59 -4.45 -7.40
C ASP A 77 -11.34 -4.02 -5.95
N VAL A 78 -12.34 -3.40 -5.30
CA VAL A 78 -12.29 -3.07 -3.87
C VAL A 78 -12.22 -4.34 -3.02
N GLU A 79 -13.04 -5.36 -3.31
CA GLU A 79 -13.01 -6.63 -2.60
C GLU A 79 -11.67 -7.36 -2.82
N LYS A 80 -11.12 -7.35 -4.05
CA LYS A 80 -9.82 -7.98 -4.34
C LYS A 80 -8.71 -7.33 -3.50
N VAL A 81 -8.66 -5.99 -3.51
CA VAL A 81 -7.69 -5.22 -2.73
C VAL A 81 -7.89 -5.45 -1.23
N ARG A 82 -9.14 -5.47 -0.76
CA ARG A 82 -9.47 -5.73 0.66
C ARG A 82 -9.00 -7.10 1.11
N ALA A 83 -9.25 -8.14 0.33
CA ALA A 83 -8.84 -9.51 0.65
C ALA A 83 -7.31 -9.65 0.73
N ILE A 84 -6.59 -9.06 -0.22
CA ILE A 84 -5.12 -9.04 -0.23
C ILE A 84 -4.59 -8.30 1.00
N TRP A 85 -5.10 -7.10 1.28
CA TRP A 85 -4.71 -6.29 2.44
C TRP A 85 -4.96 -7.04 3.75
N MET A 86 -6.16 -7.62 3.90
CA MET A 86 -6.54 -8.34 5.12
C MET A 86 -5.66 -9.55 5.36
N TRP A 87 -5.34 -10.30 4.30
CA TRP A 87 -4.42 -11.43 4.39
C TRP A 87 -3.04 -11.00 4.88
N ILE A 88 -2.45 -9.94 4.29
CA ILE A 88 -1.13 -9.44 4.68
C ILE A 88 -1.10 -9.04 6.16
N CYS A 89 -2.11 -8.30 6.63
CA CYS A 89 -2.20 -7.87 8.03
C CYS A 89 -2.22 -9.03 9.03
N HIS A 90 -2.73 -10.20 8.65
CA HIS A 90 -2.81 -11.37 9.52
C HIS A 90 -1.59 -12.30 9.43
N HIS A 91 -0.86 -12.27 8.33
CA HIS A 91 0.16 -13.29 8.03
C HIS A 91 1.59 -12.75 7.96
N ILE A 92 1.78 -11.44 7.84
CA ILE A 92 3.09 -10.81 7.78
C ILE A 92 3.32 -10.00 9.07
N GLU A 93 4.35 -10.36 9.82
CA GLU A 93 4.82 -9.65 11.00
C GLU A 93 5.82 -8.55 10.60
N TYR A 94 5.86 -7.47 11.38
CA TYR A 94 6.85 -6.42 11.17
C TYR A 94 8.20 -6.82 11.76
N ASP A 95 9.25 -6.78 10.95
CA ASP A 95 10.61 -7.12 11.35
C ASP A 95 11.32 -5.92 12.00
N VAL A 96 11.10 -5.74 13.30
CA VAL A 96 11.76 -4.67 14.07
C VAL A 96 13.28 -4.88 14.10
N VAL A 97 13.76 -6.12 14.16
CA VAL A 97 15.19 -6.43 14.19
C VAL A 97 15.84 -6.09 12.84
N GLY A 98 15.26 -6.56 11.74
CA GLY A 98 15.71 -6.23 10.39
C GLY A 98 15.52 -4.76 10.02
N PHE A 99 14.62 -4.04 10.68
CA PHE A 99 14.52 -2.58 10.56
C PHE A 99 15.78 -1.88 11.08
N HIS A 100 16.29 -2.30 12.25
CA HIS A 100 17.53 -1.76 12.82
C HIS A 100 18.79 -2.34 12.16
N ASN A 101 18.76 -3.60 11.72
CA ASN A 101 19.88 -4.29 11.08
C ASN A 101 19.57 -4.63 9.61
N LYS A 102 19.92 -3.70 8.72
CA LYS A 102 19.62 -3.80 7.29
C LYS A 102 20.25 -5.02 6.59
N HIS A 103 21.31 -5.62 7.14
CA HIS A 103 22.00 -6.75 6.52
C HIS A 103 21.28 -8.08 6.70
N GLN A 104 20.35 -8.17 7.65
CA GLN A 104 19.62 -9.41 7.96
C GLN A 104 18.24 -9.49 7.32
N ARG A 105 17.77 -8.44 6.64
CA ARG A 105 16.40 -8.38 6.09
C ARG A 105 16.38 -8.81 4.62
N SER A 106 15.39 -9.62 4.26
CA SER A 106 14.93 -9.74 2.87
C SER A 106 13.61 -8.99 2.68
N CYS A 107 13.49 -8.29 1.56
CA CYS A 107 12.27 -7.58 1.15
C CYS A 107 11.70 -8.16 -0.16
N GLU A 108 12.23 -9.29 -0.62
CA GLU A 108 11.74 -9.96 -1.81
C GLU A 108 10.39 -10.62 -1.51
N PRO A 109 9.32 -10.40 -2.32
CA PRO A 109 7.97 -10.91 -2.04
C PRO A 109 7.92 -12.41 -1.73
N LYS A 110 8.74 -13.22 -2.41
CA LYS A 110 8.85 -14.67 -2.17
C LYS A 110 9.39 -15.00 -0.78
N ASP A 111 10.39 -14.25 -0.33
CA ASP A 111 10.98 -14.43 1.00
C ASP A 111 10.03 -13.95 2.08
N VAL A 112 9.33 -12.83 1.85
CA VAL A 112 8.30 -12.31 2.77
C VAL A 112 7.16 -13.32 2.93
N LEU A 113 6.66 -13.90 1.83
CA LEU A 113 5.62 -14.92 1.87
C LEU A 113 6.06 -16.16 2.67
N ARG A 114 7.30 -16.62 2.45
CA ARG A 114 7.85 -17.80 3.13
C ARG A 114 8.09 -17.57 4.62
N THR A 115 8.68 -16.43 4.98
CA THR A 115 9.07 -16.11 6.36
C THR A 115 7.92 -15.56 7.19
N GLY A 116 6.89 -15.00 6.54
CA GLY A 116 5.81 -14.27 7.23
C GLY A 116 6.30 -13.01 7.93
N LYS A 117 7.40 -12.39 7.48
CA LYS A 117 8.05 -11.29 8.19
C LYS A 117 8.77 -10.33 7.24
N SER A 118 8.59 -9.01 7.42
CA SER A 118 9.36 -8.00 6.67
C SER A 118 9.28 -6.59 7.24
N VAL A 119 9.90 -5.62 6.55
CA VAL A 119 9.81 -4.18 6.82
C VAL A 119 8.96 -3.48 5.74
N CYS A 120 8.72 -2.17 5.87
CA CYS A 120 7.85 -1.38 4.99
C CYS A 120 7.95 -1.69 3.49
N SER A 121 9.16 -1.79 2.93
CA SER A 121 9.37 -2.12 1.51
C SER A 121 8.90 -3.53 1.13
N GLY A 122 9.08 -4.52 2.02
CA GLY A 122 8.60 -5.89 1.75
C GLY A 122 7.08 -5.99 1.75
N TYR A 123 6.39 -5.25 2.62
CA TYR A 123 4.93 -5.14 2.58
C TYR A 123 4.46 -4.51 1.27
N ALA A 124 5.06 -3.37 0.88
CA ALA A 124 4.68 -2.66 -0.33
C ALA A 124 4.88 -3.51 -1.59
N ARG A 125 6.03 -4.17 -1.73
CA ARG A 125 6.34 -5.05 -2.86
C ARG A 125 5.47 -6.30 -2.90
N LEU A 126 5.22 -6.94 -1.76
CA LEU A 126 4.33 -8.08 -1.69
C LEU A 126 2.92 -7.69 -2.12
N PHE A 127 2.39 -6.59 -1.58
CA PHE A 127 1.08 -6.07 -1.95
C PHE A 127 0.99 -5.73 -3.45
N GLN A 128 2.01 -5.05 -4.00
CA GLN A 128 2.07 -4.72 -5.42
C GLN A 128 2.09 -5.99 -6.28
N GLN A 129 2.90 -6.99 -5.93
CA GLN A 129 2.97 -8.26 -6.66
C GLN A 129 1.62 -9.00 -6.63
N MET A 130 0.96 -9.05 -5.47
CA MET A 130 -0.36 -9.66 -5.34
C MET A 130 -1.42 -8.92 -6.16
N CYS A 131 -1.38 -7.58 -6.17
CA CYS A 131 -2.26 -6.75 -7.00
C CYS A 131 -2.02 -6.99 -8.49
N SER A 132 -0.76 -7.10 -8.92
CA SER A 132 -0.42 -7.40 -10.31
C SER A 132 -1.01 -8.73 -10.76
N VAL A 133 -0.94 -9.79 -9.93
CA VAL A 133 -1.57 -11.08 -10.22
C VAL A 133 -3.09 -10.97 -10.25
N ALA A 134 -3.67 -10.12 -9.41
CA ALA A 134 -5.12 -9.87 -9.37
C ALA A 134 -5.64 -8.97 -10.52
N GLY A 135 -4.75 -8.48 -11.40
CA GLY A 135 -5.09 -7.56 -12.48
C GLY A 135 -5.39 -6.13 -12.01
N ILE A 136 -4.92 -5.76 -10.81
CA ILE A 136 -5.09 -4.43 -10.20
C ILE A 136 -3.84 -3.58 -10.46
N GLN A 137 -4.02 -2.39 -11.01
CA GLN A 137 -2.94 -1.41 -11.18
C GLN A 137 -2.45 -0.94 -9.81
N CYS A 138 -1.18 -1.22 -9.49
CA CYS A 138 -0.55 -0.87 -8.23
C CYS A 138 0.92 -0.50 -8.46
N MET A 139 1.41 0.51 -7.74
CA MET A 139 2.77 1.02 -7.84
C MET A 139 3.34 1.27 -6.44
N GLU A 140 4.53 0.75 -6.16
CA GLU A 140 5.31 1.09 -4.97
C GLU A 140 5.76 2.56 -5.06
N LEU A 141 5.51 3.32 -4.00
CA LEU A 141 5.96 4.70 -3.85
C LEU A 141 6.93 4.79 -2.66
N SER A 142 8.08 5.43 -2.87
CA SER A 142 9.06 5.70 -1.82
C SER A 142 8.80 7.06 -1.18
N GLY A 143 9.04 7.17 0.12
CA GLY A 143 8.83 8.38 0.89
C GLY A 143 9.38 8.27 2.30
N HIS A 144 9.22 9.34 3.08
CA HIS A 144 9.70 9.42 4.46
C HIS A 144 8.54 9.66 5.41
N SER A 145 8.50 8.91 6.51
CA SER A 145 7.57 9.14 7.62
C SER A 145 8.28 9.85 8.77
N LYS A 146 7.52 10.57 9.61
CA LYS A 146 8.04 11.13 10.86
C LYS A 146 8.37 9.98 11.80
N GLY A 147 9.64 9.80 12.11
CA GLY A 147 10.12 8.77 13.03
C GLY A 147 10.04 9.20 14.51
N TYR A 148 10.41 8.30 15.40
CA TYR A 148 10.49 8.54 16.85
C TYR A 148 11.36 9.76 17.23
N SER A 149 12.39 10.05 16.44
CA SER A 149 13.29 11.20 16.64
C SER A 149 12.75 12.54 16.10
N TYR A 150 11.54 12.57 15.56
CA TYR A 150 10.93 13.80 15.06
C TYR A 150 10.65 14.77 16.22
N ARG A 151 11.22 15.97 16.15
CA ARG A 151 10.91 17.06 17.08
C ARG A 151 10.00 18.06 16.37
N PRO A 152 8.78 18.33 16.88
CA PRO A 152 7.99 19.47 16.43
C PRO A 152 8.81 20.75 16.65
N GLY A 153 8.85 21.61 15.63
CA GLY A 153 9.43 22.96 15.71
C GLY A 153 8.41 23.97 16.19
#